data_AF-A0A7C9R6I0-F1
#
_entry.id   AF-A0A7C9R6I0-F1
#
_cell.length_a   1.000
_cell.length_b   1.000
_cell.length_c   1.000
_cell.angle_alpha   90.00
_cell.angle_beta   90.00
_cell.angle_gamma   90.00
#
_symmetry.space_group_name_H-M   'P 1'
#
loop_
_entity.id
_entity.type
_entity.pdbx_description
1 polymer ?
#
loop_
_entity_poly.entity_id
_entity_poly.type
_entity_poly.pdbx_seq_one_letter_code
_entity_poly.pdbx_strand_id
1 'polypeptide(L)'
;MALAAASSRKASEAYGNNPEVVIPETGAKRRLSGTYWPQHCQARPGPRNEMLALLHSMATDAGIPEKCEDAACRRSGICRAETLGEQGPPCGAHWPDALVQRFEGACEGMALSWILEERRADRARNALVPPQPAQPRASKKRPVSKAR
;
A
#
# COMPACT_ATOMS: atom_id res chain seq x y z
N MET A 1 -20.17 -46.70 0.08
CA MET A 1 -19.44 -45.43 -0.16
C MET A 1 -18.66 -45.09 1.10
N ALA A 2 -17.38 -45.46 1.12
CA ALA A 2 -16.38 -45.07 2.10
C ALA A 2 -14.99 -45.35 1.51
N LEU A 3 -14.00 -44.60 2.00
CA LEU A 3 -12.55 -44.60 1.72
C LEU A 3 -12.10 -43.57 0.69
N ALA A 4 -10.98 -42.87 0.85
CA ALA A 4 -10.17 -42.46 2.00
C ALA A 4 -9.06 -41.58 1.40
N ALA A 5 -8.61 -40.60 2.18
CA ALA A 5 -7.43 -39.79 1.90
C ALA A 5 -6.18 -40.65 1.66
N ALA A 6 -5.52 -40.48 0.50
CA ALA A 6 -4.14 -40.92 0.27
C ALA A 6 -3.57 -40.29 -1.01
N SER A 7 -3.13 -39.03 -0.97
CA SER A 7 -2.27 -38.47 -2.03
C SER A 7 -1.34 -37.41 -1.47
N SER A 8 -0.47 -37.82 -0.53
CA SER A 8 0.54 -36.93 0.07
C SER A 8 1.83 -37.61 0.50
N ARG A 9 2.12 -38.82 -0.01
CA ARG A 9 3.37 -39.52 0.32
C ARG A 9 3.96 -40.18 -0.91
N LYS A 10 4.60 -39.40 -1.79
CA LYS A 10 5.54 -39.92 -2.81
C LYS A 10 6.38 -38.82 -3.48
N ALA A 11 6.90 -37.87 -2.69
CA ALA A 11 7.85 -36.86 -3.18
C ALA A 11 8.95 -36.49 -2.17
N SER A 12 9.25 -37.36 -1.19
CA SER A 12 10.27 -37.10 -0.17
C SER A 12 11.55 -37.94 -0.31
N GLU A 13 11.76 -38.59 -1.47
CA GLU A 13 12.81 -39.61 -1.60
C GLU A 13 13.64 -39.42 -2.89
N ALA A 14 14.15 -38.20 -3.14
CA ALA A 14 15.07 -37.98 -4.26
C ALA A 14 15.92 -36.69 -4.22
N TYR A 15 16.30 -36.11 -3.07
CA TYR A 15 17.28 -35.01 -3.07
C TYR A 15 18.17 -35.03 -1.83
N GLY A 16 19.14 -35.94 -1.85
CA GLY A 16 20.37 -35.80 -1.08
C GLY A 16 21.25 -34.71 -1.71
N ASN A 17 21.83 -33.85 -0.85
CA ASN A 17 22.89 -32.88 -1.15
C ASN A 17 22.58 -31.86 -2.26
N ASN A 18 21.78 -30.85 -1.92
CA ASN A 18 21.71 -29.62 -2.72
C ASN A 18 22.81 -28.66 -2.20
N PRO A 19 23.80 -28.25 -3.01
CA PRO A 19 24.72 -27.19 -2.60
C PRO A 19 23.87 -25.96 -2.29
N GLU A 20 24.15 -25.33 -1.16
CA GLU A 20 23.58 -24.06 -0.72
C GLU A 20 23.37 -23.14 -1.93
N VAL A 21 22.12 -23.04 -2.38
CA VAL A 21 21.76 -22.15 -3.48
C VAL A 21 21.90 -20.76 -2.91
N VAL A 22 23.10 -20.21 -3.01
CA VAL A 22 23.35 -18.78 -2.85
C VAL A 22 22.61 -18.10 -3.99
N ILE A 23 21.31 -17.88 -3.82
CA ILE A 23 20.51 -17.04 -4.68
C ILE A 23 21.17 -15.66 -4.57
N PRO A 24 21.87 -15.16 -5.60
CA PRO A 24 22.41 -13.82 -5.54
C PRO A 24 21.25 -12.89 -5.24
N GLU A 25 21.44 -11.94 -4.32
CA GLU A 25 20.42 -10.95 -4.00
C GLU A 25 20.05 -10.18 -5.26
N THR A 26 19.04 -10.68 -5.97
CA THR A 26 18.43 -9.98 -7.07
C THR A 26 17.76 -8.74 -6.48
N GLY A 27 17.63 -7.68 -7.27
CA GLY A 27 16.97 -6.45 -6.83
C GLY A 27 15.53 -6.67 -6.30
N ALA A 28 14.94 -7.85 -6.48
CA ALA A 28 13.68 -8.26 -5.86
C ALA A 28 13.81 -8.57 -4.36
N LYS A 29 14.89 -9.21 -3.90
CA LYS A 29 15.13 -9.44 -2.46
C LYS A 29 15.45 -8.13 -1.72
N ARG A 30 16.20 -7.22 -2.34
CA ARG A 30 16.47 -5.87 -1.78
C ARG A 30 15.22 -5.00 -1.61
N ARG A 31 14.20 -5.19 -2.46
CA ARG A 31 12.89 -4.53 -2.30
C ARG A 31 12.09 -5.05 -1.11
N LEU A 32 12.29 -6.31 -0.74
CA LEU A 32 11.60 -6.96 0.39
C LEU A 32 12.34 -6.79 1.73
N SER A 33 13.67 -6.59 1.71
CA SER A 33 14.50 -6.48 2.92
C SER A 33 14.49 -5.09 3.58
N GLY A 34 13.82 -4.09 3.01
CA GLY A 34 13.64 -2.76 3.61
C GLY A 34 14.91 -1.91 3.77
N THR A 35 16.08 -2.38 3.34
CA THR A 35 17.39 -1.79 3.65
C THR A 35 17.88 -0.73 2.65
N TYR A 36 17.17 -0.48 1.55
CA TYR A 36 17.49 0.64 0.66
C TYR A 36 16.25 1.13 -0.08
N TRP A 37 15.41 1.90 0.63
CA TRP A 37 14.55 2.87 -0.03
C TRP A 37 15.35 4.17 -0.13
N PRO A 38 15.73 4.63 -1.33
CA PRO A 38 16.27 5.98 -1.48
C PRO A 38 15.28 6.96 -0.82
N GLN A 39 15.78 7.98 -0.12
CA GLN A 39 14.94 9.00 0.54
C GLN A 39 14.01 9.73 -0.45
N HIS A 40 14.23 9.57 -1.76
CA HIS A 40 13.40 10.03 -2.88
C HIS A 40 12.15 9.14 -3.15
N CYS A 41 12.00 8.04 -2.41
CA CYS A 41 10.85 7.15 -2.40
C CYS A 41 9.98 7.35 -1.15
N GLN A 42 10.01 8.53 -0.52
CA GLN A 42 8.96 8.89 0.44
C GLN A 42 7.62 8.75 -0.28
N ALA A 43 6.83 7.75 0.13
CA ALA A 43 5.46 7.62 -0.32
C ALA A 43 4.78 8.94 -0.03
N ARG A 44 4.17 9.54 -1.06
CA ARG A 44 3.41 10.77 -0.91
C ARG A 44 2.38 10.54 0.20
N PRO A 45 2.14 11.48 1.13
CA PRO A 45 1.10 11.28 2.13
C PRO A 45 -0.21 10.93 1.41
N GLY A 46 -0.90 9.89 1.89
CA GLY A 46 -2.16 9.44 1.31
C GLY A 46 -3.24 10.53 1.34
N PRO A 47 -4.37 10.36 0.62
CA PRO A 47 -5.37 11.42 0.42
C PRO A 47 -6.23 11.70 1.67
N ARG A 48 -5.72 11.40 2.88
CA ARG A 48 -6.47 11.52 4.14
C ARG A 48 -6.91 12.95 4.40
N ASN A 49 -6.04 13.93 4.13
CA ASN A 49 -6.35 15.33 4.40
C ASN A 49 -7.47 15.83 3.47
N GLU A 50 -7.44 15.40 2.21
CA GLU A 50 -8.46 15.69 1.21
C GLU A 50 -9.79 15.02 1.58
N MET A 51 -9.76 13.77 2.04
CA MET A 51 -10.93 13.06 2.55
C MET A 51 -11.55 13.76 3.77
N LEU A 52 -10.73 14.21 4.72
CA LEU A 52 -11.21 14.96 5.88
C LEU A 52 -11.77 16.33 5.50
N ALA A 53 -11.11 17.04 4.58
CA ALA A 53 -11.62 18.31 4.07
C ALA A 53 -12.99 18.13 3.39
N LEU A 54 -13.16 17.07 2.60
CA LEU A 54 -14.45 16.73 2.00
C LEU A 54 -15.50 16.41 3.07
N LEU A 55 -15.14 15.60 4.07
CA LEU A 55 -16.03 15.26 5.18
C LEU A 55 -16.56 16.53 5.88
N HIS A 56 -15.66 17.46 6.20
CA HIS A 56 -16.02 18.71 6.87
C HIS A 56 -16.89 19.61 5.98
N SER A 57 -16.58 19.70 4.68
CA SER A 57 -17.39 20.44 3.71
C SER A 57 -18.81 19.87 3.62
N MET A 58 -18.94 18.57 3.37
CA MET A 58 -20.24 17.91 3.22
C MET A 58 -21.09 18.01 4.50
N ALA A 59 -20.46 17.92 5.66
CA ALA A 59 -21.14 18.08 6.93
C ALA A 59 -21.69 19.51 7.10
N THR A 60 -20.88 20.50 6.74
CA THR A 60 -21.25 21.93 6.82
C THR A 60 -22.40 22.23 5.86
N ASP A 61 -22.32 21.76 4.61
CA ASP A 61 -23.37 21.94 3.61
C ASP A 61 -24.70 21.27 4.01
N ALA A 62 -24.64 20.18 4.78
CA ALA A 62 -25.80 19.46 5.27
C ALA A 62 -26.35 20.01 6.62
N GLY A 63 -25.74 21.05 7.20
CA GLY A 63 -26.16 21.62 8.49
C GLY A 63 -25.98 20.66 9.67
N ILE A 64 -25.05 19.71 9.58
CA ILE A 64 -24.75 18.74 10.65
C ILE A 64 -24.12 19.41 11.89
N PRO A 65 -23.22 20.41 11.77
CA PRO A 65 -22.59 21.03 12.93
C PRO A 65 -23.60 21.63 13.92
N GLU A 66 -24.71 22.19 13.42
CA GLU A 66 -25.77 22.82 14.22
C GLU A 66 -26.56 21.81 15.06
N LYS A 67 -26.70 20.58 14.54
CA LYS A 67 -27.48 19.50 15.16
C LYS A 67 -26.64 18.63 16.08
N CYS A 68 -25.31 18.63 15.91
CA CYS A 68 -24.38 17.83 16.69
C CYS A 68 -24.48 18.11 18.19
N GLU A 69 -24.37 17.07 19.03
CA GLU A 69 -24.33 17.19 20.49
C GLU A 69 -23.08 17.88 21.03
N ASP A 70 -21.97 17.86 20.27
CA ASP A 70 -20.73 18.55 20.63
C ASP A 70 -20.85 20.08 20.45
N ALA A 71 -20.70 20.80 21.57
CA ALA A 71 -20.71 22.26 21.61
C ALA A 71 -19.55 22.90 20.83
N ALA A 72 -18.44 22.18 20.62
CA ALA A 72 -17.35 22.67 19.77
C ALA A 72 -17.79 22.72 18.30
N CYS A 73 -18.41 21.64 17.80
CA CYS A 73 -18.96 21.58 16.44
C CYS A 73 -19.98 22.70 16.19
N ARG A 74 -20.93 22.90 17.13
CA ARG A 74 -21.94 23.97 17.03
C ARG A 74 -21.32 25.36 17.01
N ARG A 75 -20.33 25.64 17.88
CA ARG A 75 -19.71 26.97 17.97
C ARG A 75 -18.82 27.30 16.78
N SER A 76 -18.10 26.33 16.22
CA SER A 76 -17.26 26.56 15.05
C SER A 76 -18.03 26.53 13.73
N GLY A 77 -19.27 26.04 13.72
CA GLY A 77 -20.04 25.82 12.48
C GLY A 77 -19.41 24.78 11.55
N ILE A 78 -18.50 23.95 12.07
CA ILE A 78 -17.72 22.95 11.32
C ILE A 78 -17.75 21.65 12.10
N CYS A 79 -18.02 20.55 11.40
CA CYS A 79 -18.01 19.21 11.97
C CYS A 79 -16.56 18.80 12.26
N ARG A 80 -16.31 18.30 13.47
CA ARG A 80 -14.97 17.82 13.89
C ARG A 80 -14.81 16.31 13.78
N ALA A 81 -15.70 15.66 13.02
CA ALA A 81 -15.56 14.23 12.78
C ALA A 81 -14.26 13.91 12.05
N GLU A 82 -13.59 12.87 12.51
CA GLU A 82 -12.49 12.23 11.80
C GLU A 82 -12.93 10.95 11.08
N THR A 83 -14.03 10.34 11.53
CA THR A 83 -14.60 9.10 11.00
C THR A 83 -16.13 9.15 11.04
N LEU A 84 -16.77 8.39 10.15
CA LEU A 84 -18.21 8.11 10.16
C LEU A 84 -18.46 6.71 10.73
N GLY A 85 -19.53 6.52 11.51
CA GLY A 85 -19.94 5.22 12.07
C GLY A 85 -19.89 5.15 13.61
N GLU A 86 -19.98 3.93 14.16
CA GLU A 86 -20.11 3.66 15.61
C GLU A 86 -18.94 4.18 16.47
N GLN A 87 -17.79 4.44 15.85
CA GLN A 87 -16.59 5.00 16.50
C GLN A 87 -16.39 6.49 16.20
N GLY A 88 -17.28 7.09 15.39
CA GLY A 88 -17.27 8.51 15.07
C GLY A 88 -17.84 9.37 16.19
N PRO A 89 -17.69 10.71 16.11
CA PRO A 89 -18.31 11.60 17.08
C PRO A 89 -19.84 11.51 17.03
N PRO A 90 -20.55 12.01 18.07
CA PRO A 90 -22.01 11.92 18.18
C PRO A 90 -22.77 12.55 16.99
N CYS A 91 -22.11 13.38 16.17
CA CYS A 91 -22.67 13.85 14.91
C CYS A 91 -23.05 12.74 13.92
N GLY A 92 -22.48 11.53 14.04
CA GLY A 92 -22.74 10.40 13.14
C GLY A 92 -24.23 10.10 12.98
N ALA A 93 -25.03 10.25 14.04
CA ALA A 93 -26.48 10.04 14.02
C ALA A 93 -27.26 11.04 13.14
N HIS A 94 -26.66 12.19 12.79
CA HIS A 94 -27.29 13.21 11.97
C HIS A 94 -26.93 13.12 10.48
N TRP A 95 -26.07 12.19 10.11
CA TRP A 95 -25.73 11.96 8.70
C TRP A 95 -26.83 11.15 8.02
N PRO A 96 -27.50 11.68 6.98
CA PRO A 96 -28.40 10.88 6.17
C PRO A 96 -27.63 9.79 5.44
N ASP A 97 -28.18 8.57 5.34
CA ASP A 97 -27.53 7.45 4.64
C ASP A 97 -27.10 7.81 3.20
N ALA A 98 -27.94 8.57 2.49
CA ALA A 98 -27.61 9.05 1.14
C ALA A 98 -26.38 9.97 1.10
N LEU A 99 -26.12 10.72 2.17
CA LEU A 99 -24.94 11.58 2.28
C LEU A 99 -23.70 10.75 2.63
N VAL A 100 -23.85 9.75 3.51
CA VAL A 100 -22.79 8.78 3.84
C VAL A 100 -22.34 8.03 2.58
N GLN A 101 -23.27 7.47 1.81
CA GLN A 101 -22.96 6.77 0.56
C GLN A 101 -22.23 7.66 -0.46
N ARG A 102 -22.63 8.94 -0.58
CA ARG A 102 -21.93 9.90 -1.45
C ARG A 102 -20.51 10.16 -0.97
N PHE A 103 -20.32 10.31 0.34
CA PHE A 103 -19.01 10.52 0.92
C PHE A 103 -18.10 9.30 0.71
N GLU A 104 -18.62 8.09 0.94
CA GLU A 104 -17.89 6.83 0.71
C GLU A 104 -17.46 6.71 -0.76
N GLY A 105 -18.38 6.91 -1.71
CA GLY A 105 -18.04 6.88 -3.14
C GLY A 105 -17.00 7.93 -3.54
N ALA A 106 -17.05 9.13 -2.93
CA ALA A 106 -16.03 10.15 -3.16
C ALA A 106 -14.66 9.76 -2.55
N CYS A 107 -14.64 9.11 -1.37
CA CYS A 107 -13.43 8.58 -0.76
C CYS A 107 -12.79 7.49 -1.63
N GLU A 108 -13.59 6.56 -2.15
CA GLU A 108 -13.12 5.53 -3.08
C GLU A 108 -12.52 6.17 -4.34
N GLY A 109 -13.20 7.17 -4.91
CA GLY A 109 -12.71 7.91 -6.08
C GLY A 109 -11.38 8.63 -5.81
N MET A 110 -11.23 9.27 -4.65
CA MET A 110 -9.98 9.91 -4.23
C MET A 110 -8.86 8.88 -4.01
N ALA A 111 -9.14 7.76 -3.36
CA ALA A 111 -8.18 6.70 -3.13
C ALA A 111 -7.67 6.10 -4.46
N LEU A 112 -8.57 5.79 -5.39
CA LEU A 112 -8.22 5.28 -6.71
C LEU A 112 -7.40 6.30 -7.52
N SER A 113 -7.81 7.57 -7.49
CA SER A 113 -7.09 8.66 -8.17
C SER A 113 -5.66 8.81 -7.63
N TRP A 114 -5.49 8.74 -6.31
CA TRP A 114 -4.17 8.78 -5.68
C TRP A 114 -3.29 7.59 -6.10
N ILE A 115 -3.84 6.36 -6.10
CA ILE A 115 -3.11 5.16 -6.55
C ILE A 115 -2.66 5.29 -8.02
N LEU A 116 -3.54 5.79 -8.88
CA LEU A 116 -3.22 5.99 -10.30
C LEU A 116 -2.14 7.06 -10.49
N GLU A 117 -2.18 8.13 -9.69
CA GLU A 117 -1.16 9.17 -9.71
C GLU A 117 0.20 8.66 -9.26
N GLU A 118 0.27 7.90 -8.17
CA GLU A 118 1.51 7.25 -7.72
C GLU A 118 2.09 6.34 -8.80
N ARG A 119 1.24 5.55 -9.47
CA ARG A 119 1.68 4.69 -10.59
C ARG A 119 2.19 5.50 -11.79
N ARG A 120 1.60 6.66 -12.09
CA ARG A 120 2.08 7.56 -13.16
C ARG A 120 3.43 8.17 -12.78
N ALA A 121 3.56 8.65 -11.55
CA ALA A 121 4.81 9.19 -11.02
C ALA A 121 5.92 8.13 -11.02
N ASP A 122 5.61 6.88 -10.65
CA ASP A 122 6.54 5.74 -10.73
C ASP A 122 7.02 5.47 -12.15
N ARG A 123 6.11 5.45 -13.12
CA ARG A 123 6.48 5.25 -14.53
C ARG A 123 7.37 6.37 -15.03
N ALA A 124 7.05 7.62 -14.69
CA ALA A 124 7.87 8.78 -15.06
C ALA A 124 9.26 8.70 -14.43
N ARG A 125 9.37 8.39 -13.13
CA ARG A 125 10.66 8.20 -12.44
C ARG A 125 11.49 7.10 -13.10
N ASN A 126 10.89 5.95 -13.41
CA ASN A 126 11.60 4.82 -14.02
C ASN A 126 12.04 5.11 -15.47
N ALA A 127 11.29 5.93 -16.22
CA ALA A 127 11.65 6.34 -17.58
C ALA A 127 12.89 7.24 -17.62
N LEU A 128 13.17 7.98 -16.54
CA LEU A 128 14.32 8.88 -16.42
C LEU A 128 15.61 8.18 -15.98
N VAL A 129 15.54 6.92 -15.53
CA VAL A 129 16.73 6.14 -15.16
C VAL A 129 17.37 5.61 -16.44
N PRO A 130 18.58 6.06 -16.83
CA PRO A 130 19.23 5.54 -18.02
C PRO A 130 19.49 4.04 -17.87
N PRO A 131 19.39 3.25 -18.96
CA PRO A 131 19.70 1.83 -18.90
C PRO A 131 21.13 1.67 -18.38
N GLN A 132 21.29 1.01 -17.23
CA GLN A 132 22.63 0.70 -16.76
C GLN A 132 23.32 -0.16 -17.81
N PRO A 133 24.53 0.22 -18.28
CA PRO A 133 25.29 -0.64 -19.17
C PRO A 133 25.50 -1.97 -18.45
N ALA A 134 25.26 -3.07 -19.17
CA ALA A 134 25.46 -4.41 -18.66
C ALA A 134 26.89 -4.50 -18.12
N GLN A 135 27.03 -4.62 -16.79
CA GLN A 135 28.33 -4.83 -16.17
C GLN A 135 28.94 -6.09 -16.79
N PRO A 136 30.14 -6.02 -17.39
CA PRO A 136 30.77 -7.20 -17.95
C PRO A 136 30.95 -8.22 -16.83
N ARG A 137 30.35 -9.40 -17.00
CA ARG A 137 30.52 -10.51 -16.05
C ARG A 137 32.01 -10.76 -15.91
N ALA A 138 32.57 -10.45 -14.74
CA ALA A 138 33.96 -10.75 -14.43
C ALA A 138 34.18 -12.26 -14.60
N SER A 139 34.82 -12.65 -15.69
CA SER A 139 35.23 -14.01 -15.96
C SER A 139 36.16 -14.44 -14.83
N LYS A 140 35.67 -15.24 -13.88
CA LYS A 140 36.50 -15.91 -12.87
C LYS A 140 37.56 -16.73 -13.62
N LYS A 141 38.80 -16.23 -13.69
CA LYS A 141 39.95 -17.03 -14.15
C LYS A 141 40.08 -18.22 -13.21
N ARG A 142 39.84 -19.44 -13.71
CA ARG A 142 40.16 -20.68 -12.98
C ARG A 142 41.66 -20.68 -12.66
N PRO A 143 42.08 -20.90 -11.41
CA PRO A 143 43.48 -21.14 -11.13
C PRO A 143 43.91 -22.46 -11.79
N VAL A 144 44.94 -22.40 -12.62
CA VAL A 144 45.60 -23.57 -13.18
C VAL A 144 46.34 -24.26 -12.04
N SER A 145 45.81 -25.39 -11.56
CA SER A 145 46.50 -26.27 -10.63
C SER A 145 47.73 -26.85 -11.33
N LYS A 146 48.92 -26.50 -10.85
CA LYS A 146 50.19 -27.14 -11.24
C LYS A 146 50.15 -28.60 -10.78
N ALA A 147 50.25 -29.53 -11.73
CA ALA A 147 50.54 -30.93 -11.47
C ALA A 147 51.99 -31.07 -10.99
N ARG A 148 52.20 -31.97 -10.03
CA ARG A 148 53.52 -32.46 -9.62
C ARG A 148 53.46 -33.98 -9.59
#